data_AF-A0A1I1IXW2-F1
#
_entry.id   AF-A0A1I1IXW2-F1
#
_cell.length_a   1.000
_cell.length_b   1.000
_cell.length_c   1.000
_cell.angle_alpha   90.00
_cell.angle_beta   90.00
_cell.angle_gamma   90.00
#
_symmetry.space_group_name_H-M   'P 1'
#
loop_
_entity.id
_entity.type
_entity.pdbx_description
1 polymer ?
#
loop_
_entity_poly.entity_id
_entity_poly.type
_entity_poly.pdbx_seq_one_letter_code
_entity_poly.pdbx_strand_id
1 'polypeptide(L)'
;MPRWWSIWTAECAGGVPAGKSTQLSPDSDAPVYRSTPGSATLRGMKLPFLDIWRPDRRRGGLLPAPTDAWADPEGVAELLAECELLRARSGSAGVLLDDSPGSLEELDQLLPRWRDDPEELPWLGNDAGLYLGTVLVRTLPGAHWARGPDGGPVVELASGRAVDAVGAGHQWADDGSPELSRVYAEAAEI
;
A
#
# COMPACT_ATOMS: atom_id res chain seq x y z
N MET A 1 7.33 -7.16 27.95
CA MET A 1 7.99 -6.40 26.87
C MET A 1 8.54 -7.40 25.85
N PRO A 2 7.84 -7.69 24.75
CA PRO A 2 8.33 -8.66 23.79
C PRO A 2 9.31 -7.99 22.83
N ARG A 3 10.52 -8.57 22.74
CA ARG A 3 11.60 -8.20 21.81
C ARG A 3 11.40 -8.98 20.51
N TRP A 4 11.03 -8.30 19.43
CA TRP A 4 10.90 -8.91 18.09
C TRP A 4 12.16 -8.70 17.22
N TRP A 5 13.14 -7.96 17.72
CA TRP A 5 14.48 -7.88 17.15
C TRP A 5 15.29 -9.10 17.61
N SER A 6 15.43 -10.12 16.76
CA SER A 6 16.60 -11.02 16.62
C SER A 6 16.16 -12.33 15.97
N ILE A 7 16.29 -12.44 14.65
CA ILE A 7 16.81 -13.60 13.90
C ILE A 7 17.02 -13.06 12.48
N TRP A 8 18.25 -12.66 12.18
CA TRP A 8 18.92 -12.89 10.89
C TRP A 8 20.35 -12.35 10.99
N THR A 9 21.24 -13.19 11.53
CA THR A 9 22.68 -13.07 11.32
C THR A 9 23.30 -14.45 11.46
N ALA A 10 24.19 -14.75 10.51
CA ALA A 10 25.03 -15.94 10.34
C ALA A 10 24.31 -17.19 9.81
N GLU A 11 24.87 -18.04 8.94
CA GLU A 11 26.09 -18.11 8.11
C GLU A 11 26.06 -19.54 7.57
N CYS A 12 26.39 -19.79 6.29
CA CYS A 12 26.98 -21.06 5.87
C CYS A 12 27.66 -20.92 4.51
N ALA A 13 28.99 -20.89 4.59
CA ALA A 13 29.94 -21.05 3.50
C ALA A 13 29.88 -22.44 2.85
N GLY A 14 30.31 -22.50 1.59
CA GLY A 14 30.60 -23.71 0.81
C GLY A 14 30.51 -23.36 -0.67
N GLY A 15 31.58 -23.19 -1.43
CA GLY A 15 32.68 -24.13 -1.68
C GLY A 15 32.87 -24.14 -3.21
N VAL A 16 33.97 -23.56 -3.70
CA VAL A 16 34.31 -23.47 -5.13
C VAL A 16 35.07 -24.74 -5.54
N PRO A 17 34.77 -25.36 -6.70
CA PRO A 17 35.78 -26.08 -7.45
C PRO A 17 36.13 -25.36 -8.76
N ALA A 18 37.43 -25.27 -9.00
CA ALA A 18 38.05 -24.80 -10.22
C ALA A 18 37.76 -25.72 -11.41
N GLY A 19 37.47 -25.15 -12.58
CA GLY A 19 37.22 -25.90 -13.81
C GLY A 19 37.37 -25.06 -15.08
N LYS A 20 38.60 -25.01 -15.59
CA LYS A 20 39.04 -24.87 -17.01
C LYS A 20 38.41 -23.78 -17.89
N SER A 21 39.26 -22.83 -18.25
CA SER A 21 39.18 -21.93 -19.40
C SER A 21 38.77 -22.65 -20.69
N THR A 22 37.80 -22.09 -21.41
CA THR A 22 37.62 -22.28 -22.84
C THR A 22 37.23 -20.93 -23.45
N GLN A 23 37.84 -20.65 -24.60
CA GLN A 23 37.94 -19.37 -25.31
C GLN A 23 36.61 -18.66 -25.60
N LEU A 24 36.57 -17.34 -25.40
CA LEU A 24 35.64 -16.43 -26.06
C LEU A 24 36.25 -15.95 -27.40
N SER A 25 35.58 -16.26 -28.51
CA SER A 25 35.59 -15.41 -29.72
C SER A 25 34.31 -14.56 -29.72
N PRO A 26 34.33 -13.34 -30.27
CA PRO A 26 33.21 -12.42 -30.23
C PRO A 26 32.36 -12.58 -31.49
N ASP A 27 31.19 -13.20 -31.37
CA ASP A 27 30.14 -13.06 -32.38
C ASP A 27 28.85 -12.55 -31.74
N SER A 28 28.42 -11.45 -32.32
CA SER A 28 27.18 -10.71 -32.14
C SER A 28 25.95 -11.59 -32.02
N ASP A 29 25.22 -11.46 -30.91
CA ASP A 29 23.75 -11.25 -30.89
C ASP A 29 23.28 -11.18 -29.44
N ALA A 30 23.35 -9.99 -28.85
CA ALA A 30 22.62 -9.69 -27.62
C ALA A 30 21.19 -9.28 -28.02
N PRO A 31 20.13 -9.92 -27.49
CA PRO A 31 18.80 -9.38 -27.64
C PRO A 31 18.75 -8.05 -26.87
N VAL A 32 18.66 -6.97 -27.63
CA VAL A 32 18.32 -5.64 -27.13
C VAL A 32 17.00 -5.78 -26.39
N TYR A 33 17.02 -5.80 -25.06
CA TYR A 33 15.81 -5.59 -24.25
C TYR A 33 15.42 -4.13 -24.46
N ARG A 34 14.65 -3.91 -25.53
CA ARG A 34 14.05 -2.62 -25.83
C ARG A 34 12.98 -2.42 -24.76
N SER A 35 13.34 -1.75 -23.68
CA SER A 35 12.41 -1.22 -22.69
C SER A 35 11.36 -0.42 -23.43
N THR A 36 10.19 -1.03 -23.60
CA THR A 36 9.00 -0.32 -24.02
C THR A 36 8.47 0.28 -22.73
N PRO A 37 8.35 1.61 -22.58
CA PRO A 37 7.49 2.13 -21.54
C PRO A 37 6.08 1.75 -21.97
N GLY A 38 5.57 0.68 -21.38
CA GLY A 38 4.14 0.43 -21.33
C GLY A 38 3.55 1.58 -20.56
N SER A 39 3.23 2.66 -21.28
CA SER A 39 2.24 3.63 -20.87
C SER A 39 0.95 2.82 -20.69
N ALA A 40 0.76 2.35 -19.47
CA ALA A 40 -0.53 1.86 -19.03
C ALA A 40 -1.43 3.08 -19.16
N THR A 41 -2.21 3.08 -20.24
CA THR A 41 -3.19 4.10 -20.52
C THR A 41 -4.15 4.15 -19.33
N LEU A 42 -3.92 5.06 -18.38
CA LEU A 42 -4.82 5.41 -17.28
C LEU A 42 -6.06 6.16 -17.82
N ARG A 43 -6.62 5.68 -18.94
CA ARG A 43 -7.98 6.04 -19.37
C ARG A 43 -8.92 4.99 -18.86
N GLY A 44 -9.50 5.26 -17.70
CA GLY A 44 -10.77 4.67 -17.33
C GLY A 44 -10.76 3.72 -16.14
N MET A 45 -9.94 3.95 -15.11
CA MET A 45 -10.35 3.48 -13.78
C MET A 45 -11.54 4.33 -13.32
N LYS A 46 -12.75 3.80 -13.54
CA LYS A 46 -13.91 4.16 -12.72
C LYS A 46 -13.59 3.64 -11.33
N LEU A 47 -13.47 4.52 -10.34
CA LEU A 47 -13.14 4.12 -8.98
C LEU A 47 -14.44 3.96 -8.21
N PRO A 48 -15.02 2.75 -8.15
CA PRO A 48 -16.26 2.53 -7.42
C PRO A 48 -16.14 2.97 -5.96
N PHE A 49 -14.94 2.86 -5.35
CA PHE A 49 -14.74 3.25 -3.95
C PHE A 49 -14.85 4.76 -3.73
N LEU A 50 -14.26 5.63 -4.58
CA LEU A 50 -14.41 7.09 -4.42
C LEU A 50 -15.84 7.55 -4.65
N ASP A 51 -16.60 6.86 -5.51
CA ASP A 51 -17.99 7.17 -5.77
C ASP A 51 -18.90 6.87 -4.57
N ILE A 52 -18.54 5.88 -3.74
CA ILE A 52 -19.28 5.53 -2.50
C ILE A 52 -19.04 6.58 -1.41
N TRP A 53 -17.87 7.22 -1.37
CA TRP A 53 -17.47 8.11 -0.27
C TRP A 53 -17.59 9.60 -0.60
N ARG A 54 -17.79 9.97 -1.87
CA ARG A 54 -18.06 11.37 -2.23
C ARG A 54 -19.47 11.76 -1.77
N PRO A 55 -19.63 12.81 -0.95
CA PRO A 55 -20.96 13.28 -0.58
C PRO A 55 -21.70 13.76 -1.84
N ASP A 56 -22.71 13.00 -2.26
CA ASP A 56 -23.56 13.33 -3.38
C ASP A 56 -24.32 14.64 -3.10
N ARG A 57 -24.05 15.68 -3.89
CA ARG A 57 -24.87 16.91 -3.85
C ARG A 57 -26.00 16.89 -4.86
N ARG A 58 -26.04 15.94 -5.82
CA ARG A 58 -27.01 15.93 -6.93
C ARG A 58 -27.13 14.56 -7.65
N ARG A 59 -27.70 13.50 -7.06
CA ARG A 59 -28.73 12.59 -7.62
C ARG A 59 -28.63 11.17 -7.05
N GLY A 60 -29.76 10.67 -6.55
CA GLY A 60 -29.98 9.27 -6.18
C GLY A 60 -29.75 8.29 -7.34
N GLY A 61 -28.63 7.57 -7.25
CA GLY A 61 -28.34 6.33 -7.97
C GLY A 61 -28.48 5.13 -7.02
N LEU A 62 -28.68 3.94 -7.60
CA LEU A 62 -28.98 2.66 -6.94
C LEU A 62 -27.78 2.04 -6.17
N LEU A 63 -27.06 2.85 -5.40
CA LEU A 63 -26.05 2.42 -4.44
C LEU A 63 -26.59 2.73 -3.03
N PRO A 64 -26.31 1.89 -2.01
CA PRO A 64 -26.63 2.21 -0.63
C PRO A 64 -26.05 3.59 -0.29
N ALA A 65 -26.79 4.40 0.45
CA ALA A 65 -26.28 5.72 0.86
C ALA A 65 -24.94 5.52 1.58
N PRO A 66 -24.00 6.49 1.55
CA PRO A 66 -22.70 6.33 2.21
C PRO A 66 -22.82 5.92 3.68
N THR A 67 -23.91 6.30 4.36
CA THR A 67 -24.25 5.88 5.72
C THR A 67 -24.61 4.40 5.86
N ASP A 68 -25.24 3.81 4.85
CA ASP A 68 -25.60 2.39 4.82
C ASP A 68 -24.39 1.52 4.48
N ALA A 69 -23.43 2.04 3.70
CA ALA A 69 -22.16 1.36 3.46
C ALA A 69 -21.39 1.14 4.77
N TRP A 70 -21.29 2.17 5.63
CA TRP A 70 -20.69 2.05 6.97
C TRP A 70 -21.42 1.10 7.93
N ALA A 71 -22.63 0.65 7.62
CA ALA A 71 -23.41 -0.25 8.48
C ALA A 71 -22.92 -1.71 8.43
N ASP A 72 -22.12 -2.07 7.42
CA ASP A 72 -21.42 -3.35 7.32
C ASP A 72 -19.89 -3.11 7.33
N PRO A 73 -19.26 -3.07 8.52
CA PRO A 73 -17.83 -2.81 8.64
C PRO A 73 -16.95 -3.83 7.93
N GLU A 74 -17.40 -5.09 7.81
CA GLU A 74 -16.65 -6.16 7.14
C GLU A 74 -16.67 -5.96 5.63
N GLY A 75 -17.85 -5.70 5.04
CA GLY A 75 -17.97 -5.38 3.62
C GLY A 75 -17.22 -4.10 3.23
N VAL A 76 -17.19 -3.09 4.10
CA VAL A 76 -16.37 -1.89 3.93
C VAL A 76 -14.88 -2.22 4.00
N ALA A 77 -14.46 -3.08 4.92
CA ALA A 77 -13.06 -3.48 5.04
C ALA A 77 -12.56 -4.22 3.79
N GLU A 78 -13.37 -5.11 3.21
CA GLU A 78 -13.04 -5.83 1.98
C GLU A 78 -12.90 -4.87 0.79
N LEU A 79 -13.88 -3.97 0.61
CA LEU A 79 -13.86 -2.98 -0.47
C LEU A 79 -12.67 -2.01 -0.35
N LEU A 80 -12.38 -1.53 0.87
CA LEU A 80 -11.26 -0.61 1.09
C LEU A 80 -9.90 -1.29 0.94
N ALA A 81 -9.82 -2.62 1.03
CA ALA A 81 -8.59 -3.38 0.80
C ALA A 81 -8.21 -3.51 -0.68
N GLU A 82 -9.09 -3.07 -1.61
CA GLU A 82 -8.84 -3.03 -3.05
C GLU A 82 -7.84 -1.90 -3.41
N CYS A 83 -6.58 -2.07 -3.03
CA CYS A 83 -5.48 -1.15 -3.32
C CYS A 83 -4.78 -1.50 -4.65
N GLU A 84 -5.53 -1.51 -5.76
CA GLU A 84 -5.07 -2.06 -7.05
C GLU A 84 -3.79 -1.39 -7.57
N LEU A 85 -3.70 -0.05 -7.55
CA LEU A 85 -2.54 0.68 -8.06
C LEU A 85 -1.31 0.42 -7.19
N LEU A 86 -1.49 0.49 -5.87
CA LEU A 86 -0.42 0.22 -4.90
C LEU A 86 0.11 -1.21 -5.04
N ARG A 87 -0.77 -2.21 -5.13
CA ARG A 87 -0.37 -3.62 -5.28
C ARG A 87 0.34 -3.86 -6.62
N ALA A 88 -0.15 -3.27 -7.71
CA ALA A 88 0.50 -3.39 -9.03
C ALA A 88 1.91 -2.77 -9.03
N ARG A 89 2.08 -1.58 -8.45
CA ARG A 89 3.38 -0.91 -8.33
C ARG A 89 4.33 -1.67 -7.40
N SER A 90 3.85 -2.13 -6.24
CA SER A 90 4.62 -2.95 -5.29
C SER A 90 5.13 -4.22 -5.96
N GLY A 91 4.24 -4.95 -6.65
CA GLY A 91 4.59 -6.18 -7.36
C GLY A 91 5.61 -5.93 -8.48
N SER A 92 5.49 -4.81 -9.19
CA SER A 92 6.47 -4.39 -10.21
C SER A 92 7.85 -4.07 -9.62
N ALA A 93 7.90 -3.67 -8.34
CA ALA A 93 9.12 -3.44 -7.58
C ALA A 93 9.63 -4.70 -6.83
N GLY A 94 8.94 -5.84 -6.95
CA GLY A 94 9.30 -7.09 -6.29
C GLY A 94 8.80 -7.25 -4.86
N VAL A 95 7.92 -6.37 -4.39
CA VAL A 95 7.31 -6.40 -3.06
C VAL A 95 5.91 -7.00 -3.13
N LEU A 96 5.67 -8.05 -2.35
CA LEU A 96 4.35 -8.67 -2.21
C LEU A 96 3.69 -8.15 -0.93
N LEU A 97 2.58 -7.43 -1.10
CA LEU A 97 1.80 -6.92 0.02
C LEU A 97 0.89 -8.02 0.60
N ASP A 98 1.17 -8.43 1.84
CA ASP A 98 0.50 -9.52 2.56
C ASP A 98 -0.44 -9.05 3.69
N ASP A 99 -0.75 -7.75 3.72
CA ASP A 99 -1.59 -7.09 4.72
C ASP A 99 -1.03 -7.19 6.16
N SER A 100 0.27 -7.45 6.29
CA SER A 100 1.00 -7.43 7.57
C SER A 100 1.66 -6.07 7.84
N PRO A 101 2.07 -5.80 9.10
CA PRO A 101 2.87 -4.62 9.41
C PRO A 101 4.22 -4.58 8.67
N GLY A 102 4.81 -5.75 8.37
CA GLY A 102 6.07 -5.82 7.62
C GLY A 102 5.93 -5.30 6.18
N SER A 103 4.77 -5.48 5.56
CA SER A 103 4.49 -4.88 4.25
C SER A 103 4.49 -3.35 4.27
N LEU A 104 4.22 -2.70 5.40
CA LEU A 104 4.30 -1.23 5.51
C LEU A 104 5.76 -0.77 5.48
N GLU A 105 6.67 -1.49 6.15
CA GLU A 105 8.10 -1.22 6.11
C GLU A 105 8.67 -1.38 4.69
N GLU A 106 8.27 -2.44 3.99
CA GLU A 106 8.66 -2.66 2.59
C GLU A 106 8.18 -1.52 1.68
N LEU A 107 6.94 -1.04 1.86
CA LEU A 107 6.43 0.13 1.15
C LEU A 107 7.25 1.38 1.41
N ASP A 108 7.60 1.66 2.68
CA ASP A 108 8.41 2.82 3.05
C ASP A 108 9.76 2.85 2.32
N GLN A 109 10.35 1.68 2.02
CA GLN A 109 11.61 1.58 1.26
C GLN A 109 11.46 1.90 -0.25
N LEU A 110 10.25 1.90 -0.81
CA LEU A 110 10.01 2.14 -2.24
C LEU A 110 9.87 3.62 -2.60
N LEU A 111 9.61 4.47 -1.61
CA LEU A 111 9.29 5.90 -1.78
C LEU A 111 10.21 6.70 -2.71
N PRO A 112 11.55 6.58 -2.66
CA PRO A 112 12.42 7.39 -3.51
C PRO A 112 12.17 7.21 -5.01
N ARG A 113 11.54 6.11 -5.43
CA ARG A 113 11.24 5.80 -6.85
C ARG A 113 9.81 6.14 -7.26
N TRP A 114 8.91 6.35 -6.32
CA TRP A 114 7.47 6.42 -6.60
C TRP A 114 6.90 7.83 -6.71
N ARG A 115 7.69 8.84 -6.31
CA ARG A 115 7.32 10.27 -6.39
C ARG A 115 7.58 10.91 -7.76
N ASP A 116 8.05 10.14 -8.74
CA ASP A 116 8.46 10.68 -10.03
C ASP A 116 7.28 11.09 -10.94
N ASP A 117 6.06 10.61 -10.65
CA ASP A 117 4.84 10.95 -11.40
C ASP A 117 3.82 11.71 -10.53
N PRO A 118 3.71 13.05 -10.68
CA PRO A 118 2.77 13.86 -9.91
C PRO A 118 1.29 13.63 -10.28
N GLU A 119 0.98 13.04 -11.44
CA GLU A 119 -0.41 12.70 -11.80
C GLU A 119 -0.88 11.45 -11.05
N GLU A 120 0.04 10.54 -10.72
CA GLU A 120 -0.24 9.30 -10.00
C GLU A 120 -0.18 9.45 -8.47
N LEU A 121 0.59 10.43 -7.95
CA LEU A 121 0.80 10.66 -6.52
C LEU A 121 -0.49 10.70 -5.68
N PRO A 122 -1.57 11.42 -6.07
CA PRO A 122 -2.81 11.43 -5.28
C PRO A 122 -3.46 10.04 -5.17
N TRP A 123 -3.42 9.25 -6.24
CA TRP A 123 -3.99 7.91 -6.26
C TRP A 123 -3.16 6.95 -5.42
N LEU A 124 -1.84 7.06 -5.52
CA LEU A 124 -0.91 6.30 -4.70
C LEU A 124 -1.10 6.60 -3.21
N GLY A 125 -1.21 7.87 -2.85
CA GLY A 125 -1.44 8.29 -1.46
C GLY A 125 -2.75 7.75 -0.91
N ASN A 126 -3.82 7.78 -1.70
CA ASN A 126 -5.08 7.16 -1.32
C ASN A 126 -4.92 5.64 -1.07
N ASP A 127 -4.35 4.90 -2.02
CA ASP A 127 -4.20 3.45 -1.87
C ASP A 127 -3.27 3.09 -0.71
N ALA A 128 -2.19 3.85 -0.50
CA ALA A 128 -1.28 3.67 0.63
C ALA A 128 -2.00 3.87 1.97
N GLY A 129 -2.86 4.88 2.04
CA GLY A 129 -3.67 5.15 3.23
C GLY A 129 -4.71 4.05 3.48
N LEU A 130 -5.41 3.60 2.44
CA LEU A 130 -6.36 2.50 2.55
C LEU A 130 -5.67 1.20 2.99
N TYR A 131 -4.51 0.91 2.41
CA TYR A 131 -3.69 -0.24 2.79
C TYR A 131 -3.26 -0.19 4.26
N LEU A 132 -2.76 0.97 4.72
CA LEU A 132 -2.44 1.19 6.14
C LEU A 132 -3.65 0.87 7.03
N GLY A 133 -4.84 1.36 6.67
CA GLY A 133 -6.03 1.09 7.45
C GLY A 133 -6.45 -0.39 7.43
N THR A 134 -6.28 -1.09 6.31
CA THR A 134 -6.47 -2.55 6.24
C THR A 134 -5.53 -3.28 7.19
N VAL A 135 -4.25 -2.90 7.23
CA VAL A 135 -3.29 -3.48 8.17
C VAL A 135 -3.71 -3.20 9.61
N LEU A 136 -4.10 -1.96 9.95
CA LEU A 136 -4.56 -1.59 11.29
C LEU A 136 -5.76 -2.45 11.73
N VAL A 137 -6.82 -2.53 10.92
CA VAL A 137 -8.05 -3.27 11.26
C VAL A 137 -7.78 -4.77 11.41
N ARG A 138 -6.91 -5.34 10.57
CA ARG A 138 -6.60 -6.79 10.61
C ARG A 138 -5.72 -7.19 11.78
N THR A 139 -4.88 -6.30 12.26
CA THR A 139 -3.80 -6.64 13.21
C THR A 139 -3.98 -6.05 14.60
N LEU A 140 -4.73 -4.96 14.74
CA LEU A 140 -5.03 -4.33 16.03
C LEU A 140 -6.43 -4.73 16.52
N PRO A 141 -6.53 -5.47 17.65
CA PRO A 141 -7.83 -5.86 18.18
C PRO A 141 -8.72 -4.67 18.50
N GLY A 142 -9.96 -4.70 18.00
CA GLY A 142 -10.95 -3.65 18.20
C GLY A 142 -10.77 -2.42 17.30
N ALA A 143 -9.77 -2.41 16.41
CA ALA A 143 -9.71 -1.43 15.34
C ALA A 143 -10.79 -1.72 14.29
N HIS A 144 -11.49 -0.68 13.83
CA HIS A 144 -12.50 -0.81 12.79
C HIS A 144 -12.57 0.46 11.93
N TRP A 145 -13.03 0.28 10.70
CA TRP A 145 -13.30 1.39 9.80
C TRP A 145 -14.53 2.17 10.25
N ALA A 146 -14.43 3.49 10.24
CA ALA A 146 -15.50 4.41 10.59
C ALA A 146 -15.49 5.64 9.66
N ARG A 147 -16.59 6.40 9.73
CA ARG A 147 -16.71 7.66 8.99
C ARG A 147 -16.13 8.82 9.79
N GLY A 148 -15.10 9.47 9.26
CA GLY A 148 -14.52 10.67 9.84
C GLY A 148 -15.44 11.89 9.75
N PRO A 149 -15.12 12.99 10.47
CA PRO A 149 -15.91 14.23 10.47
C PRO A 149 -16.09 14.85 9.09
N ASP A 150 -15.07 14.76 8.23
CA ASP A 150 -15.09 15.27 6.86
C ASP A 150 -15.76 14.30 5.87
N GLY A 151 -16.21 13.14 6.37
CA GLY A 151 -16.92 12.12 5.63
C GLY A 151 -16.04 11.06 4.98
N GLY A 152 -14.70 11.19 5.07
CA GLY A 152 -13.73 10.21 4.59
C GLY A 152 -13.51 9.02 5.56
N PRO A 153 -12.77 7.99 5.13
CA PRO A 153 -12.52 6.81 5.93
C PRO A 153 -11.46 7.05 7.01
N VAL A 154 -11.79 6.70 8.25
CA VAL A 154 -10.86 6.69 9.39
C VAL A 154 -10.85 5.32 10.04
N VAL A 155 -9.75 4.96 10.70
CA VAL A 155 -9.70 3.76 11.55
C VAL A 155 -9.85 4.18 13.00
N GLU A 156 -10.95 3.80 13.64
CA GLU A 156 -11.13 3.97 15.08
C GLU A 156 -10.46 2.81 15.82
N LEU A 157 -9.55 3.14 16.73
CA LEU A 157 -8.85 2.18 17.59
C LEU A 157 -9.69 1.86 18.83
N ALA A 158 -9.37 0.75 19.50
CA ALA A 158 -10.01 0.37 20.76
C ALA A 158 -9.89 1.44 21.87
N SER A 159 -8.88 2.32 21.79
CA SER A 159 -8.71 3.45 22.70
C SER A 159 -9.69 4.61 22.45
N GLY A 160 -10.46 4.57 21.36
CA GLY A 160 -11.31 5.67 20.89
C GLY A 160 -10.57 6.74 20.08
N ARG A 161 -9.25 6.58 19.86
CA ARG A 161 -8.48 7.43 18.95
C ARG A 161 -8.79 7.03 17.50
N ALA A 162 -9.00 8.01 16.63
CA ALA A 162 -9.16 7.79 15.20
C ALA A 162 -7.86 8.10 14.44
N VAL A 163 -7.51 7.25 13.47
CA VAL A 163 -6.41 7.46 12.52
C VAL A 163 -6.98 7.87 11.17
N ASP A 164 -6.60 9.05 10.68
CA ASP A 164 -6.89 9.48 9.31
C ASP A 164 -5.94 8.75 8.34
N ALA A 165 -6.39 7.57 7.89
CA ALA A 165 -5.57 6.67 7.10
C ALA A 165 -5.24 7.27 5.72
N VAL A 166 -6.23 7.88 5.06
CA VAL A 166 -6.03 8.51 3.74
C VAL A 166 -5.16 9.76 3.84
N GLY A 167 -5.36 10.58 4.87
CA GLY A 167 -4.47 11.72 5.14
C GLY A 167 -3.02 11.30 5.36
N ALA A 168 -2.79 10.25 6.17
CA ALA A 168 -1.46 9.68 6.39
C ALA A 168 -0.84 9.14 5.09
N GLY A 169 -1.62 8.44 4.26
CA GLY A 169 -1.17 7.93 2.97
C GLY A 169 -0.77 9.03 1.98
N HIS A 170 -1.53 10.12 1.91
CA HIS A 170 -1.16 11.29 1.10
C HIS A 170 0.12 11.95 1.61
N GLN A 171 0.24 12.17 2.92
CA GLN A 171 1.45 12.76 3.49
C GLN A 171 2.69 11.88 3.25
N TRP A 172 2.52 10.56 3.35
CA TRP A 172 3.54 9.59 2.99
C TRP A 172 3.91 9.66 1.50
N ALA A 173 2.94 9.72 0.60
CA ALA A 173 3.22 9.78 -0.84
C ALA A 173 3.96 11.07 -1.23
N ASP A 174 3.55 12.20 -0.66
CA ASP A 174 4.10 13.52 -0.97
C ASP A 174 5.49 13.73 -0.34
N ASP A 175 5.61 13.49 0.97
CA ASP A 175 6.81 13.86 1.74
C ASP A 175 7.70 12.64 2.07
N GLY A 176 7.14 11.43 2.02
CA GLY A 176 7.76 10.22 2.57
C GLY A 176 7.77 10.15 4.08
N SER A 177 7.12 11.08 4.77
CA SER A 177 7.09 11.13 6.22
C SER A 177 5.76 11.72 6.72
N PRO A 178 5.19 11.20 7.82
CA PRO A 178 5.66 10.03 8.57
C PRO A 178 5.58 8.74 7.73
N GLU A 179 6.50 7.82 8.00
CA GLU A 179 6.49 6.47 7.42
C GLU A 179 5.20 5.73 7.80
N LEU A 180 4.66 4.89 6.92
CA LEU A 180 3.43 4.15 7.19
C LEU A 180 3.63 3.18 8.35
N SER A 181 4.79 2.52 8.39
CA SER A 181 5.20 1.66 9.51
C SER A 181 5.26 2.42 10.84
N ARG A 182 5.68 3.69 10.82
CA ARG A 182 5.67 4.56 12.00
C ARG A 182 4.26 4.89 12.45
N VAL A 183 3.37 5.27 11.54
CA VAL A 183 1.95 5.55 11.88
C VAL A 183 1.31 4.31 12.49
N TYR A 184 1.57 3.13 11.92
CA TYR A 184 1.16 1.85 12.50
C TYR A 184 1.71 1.63 13.91
N ALA A 185 3.01 1.84 14.13
CA ALA A 185 3.63 1.65 15.44
C ALA A 185 3.02 2.58 16.50
N GLU A 186 2.82 3.85 16.16
CA GLU A 186 2.16 4.82 17.04
C GLU A 186 0.70 4.44 17.34
N ALA A 187 -0.01 3.83 16.38
CA ALA A 187 -1.36 3.31 16.58
C ALA A 187 -1.39 2.06 17.47
N ALA A 188 -0.37 1.21 17.39
CA ALA A 188 -0.22 -0.01 18.18
C ALA A 188 0.21 0.26 19.65
N GLU A 189 0.72 1.46 19.94
CA GLU A 189 0.95 1.91 21.32
C GLU A 189 -0.40 2.23 22.01
N ILE A 190 -0.75 1.40 22.99
CA ILE A 190 -1.96 1.50 23.84
C ILE A 190 -1.59 2.17 25.16
#